data_AF-A0A8T1GYN8-F1
#
_entry.id   AF-A0A8T1GYN8-F1
#
_cell.length_a   1.000
_cell.length_b   1.000
_cell.length_c   1.000
_cell.angle_alpha   90.00
_cell.angle_beta   90.00
_cell.angle_gamma   90.00
#
_symmetry.space_group_name_H-M   'P 1'
#
loop_
_entity.id
_entity.type
_entity.pdbx_description
1 polymer ?
#
loop_
_entity_poly.entity_id
_entity_poly.type
_entity_poly.pdbx_seq_one_letter_code
_entity_poly.pdbx_strand_id
1 'polypeptide(L)'
;LNIPRYTIHGVEQSIPRSGGDLNYLQYVYRKPAYRKDTVLFSTCLFGIAFIALGNMAGNSISFATRVLRAAGNDDPANGTVRGIAIAVAFFTCFIHTFSRRGGIFLNNVFAIIKVMILLLIIVTAIVVGAGGLKKTDNVITDNTSTKNSFANASTDANGYAQAFLSIVFSFSGFEQPNYVLGEISRPRRKHPISS
;
A
#
# COMPACT_ATOMS: atom_id res chain seq x y z
N LEU A 1 14.80 -15.79 -1.65
CA LEU A 1 14.32 -15.60 -3.04
C LEU A 1 15.51 -15.13 -3.87
N ASN A 2 16.07 -15.98 -4.75
CA ASN A 2 17.28 -15.60 -5.51
C ASN A 2 16.93 -14.56 -6.57
N ILE A 3 17.42 -13.34 -6.39
CA ILE A 3 17.35 -12.28 -7.39
C ILE A 3 18.17 -12.72 -8.61
N PRO A 4 17.68 -12.62 -9.86
CA PRO A 4 18.44 -13.02 -11.04
C PRO A 4 19.79 -12.28 -11.10
N ARG A 5 20.89 -13.05 -11.09
CA ARG A 5 22.27 -12.57 -11.16
C ARG A 5 22.79 -12.73 -12.59
N TYR A 6 23.47 -11.70 -13.08
CA TYR A 6 24.16 -11.70 -14.36
C TYR A 6 25.65 -11.49 -14.12
N THR A 7 26.48 -12.23 -14.83
CA THR A 7 27.93 -12.06 -14.78
C THR A 7 28.33 -10.91 -15.69
N ILE A 8 28.61 -9.75 -15.11
CA ILE A 8 29.10 -8.57 -15.83
C ILE A 8 30.54 -8.34 -15.38
N HIS A 9 31.50 -8.39 -16.31
CA HIS A 9 32.93 -8.28 -16.03
C HIS A 9 33.47 -9.31 -15.00
N GLY A 10 32.97 -10.55 -15.03
CA GLY A 10 33.45 -11.63 -14.16
C GLY A 10 32.89 -11.61 -12.73
N VAL A 11 31.99 -10.68 -12.40
CA VAL A 11 31.32 -10.58 -11.10
C VAL A 11 29.84 -10.93 -11.28
N GLU A 12 29.33 -11.91 -10.52
CA GLU A 12 27.88 -12.16 -10.45
C GLU A 12 27.20 -11.02 -9.71
N GLN A 13 26.30 -10.30 -10.40
CA GLN A 13 25.59 -9.18 -9.83
C GLN A 13 24.09 -9.23 -10.15
N SER A 14 23.24 -8.94 -9.17
CA SER A 14 21.82 -8.69 -9.41
C SER A 14 21.64 -7.35 -10.14
N ILE A 15 20.97 -7.37 -11.28
CA ILE A 15 20.64 -6.13 -11.99
C ILE A 15 19.38 -5.54 -11.33
N PRO A 16 19.44 -4.36 -10.70
CA PRO A 16 18.25 -3.71 -10.20
C PRO A 16 17.38 -3.31 -11.39
N ARG A 17 16.33 -4.07 -11.67
CA ARG A 17 15.33 -3.75 -12.69
C ARG A 17 14.09 -3.20 -12.00
N SER A 18 13.60 -2.05 -12.46
CA SER A 18 12.28 -1.55 -12.09
C SER A 18 11.20 -2.50 -12.59
N GLY A 19 10.09 -2.66 -11.85
CA GLY A 19 8.98 -3.54 -12.23
C GLY A 19 8.60 -4.63 -11.21
N GLY A 20 9.29 -4.73 -10.07
CA GLY A 20 8.93 -5.64 -8.98
C GLY A 20 8.80 -7.10 -9.44
N ASP A 21 7.67 -7.72 -9.12
CA ASP A 21 7.34 -9.13 -9.43
C ASP A 21 7.36 -9.46 -10.92
N LEU A 22 7.15 -8.47 -11.78
CA LEU A 22 7.17 -8.63 -13.23
C LEU A 22 8.53 -9.12 -13.74
N ASN A 23 9.62 -8.66 -13.11
CA ASN A 23 10.98 -9.07 -13.47
C ASN A 23 11.23 -10.55 -13.13
N TYR A 24 10.63 -11.04 -12.04
CA TYR A 24 10.71 -12.45 -11.67
C TYR A 24 9.88 -13.32 -12.62
N LEU A 25 8.70 -12.84 -13.02
CA LEU A 25 7.84 -13.56 -13.94
C LEU A 25 8.48 -13.73 -15.33
N GLN A 26 9.17 -12.69 -15.82
CA GLN A 26 9.95 -12.76 -17.07
C GLN A 26 11.19 -13.65 -16.95
N TYR A 27 11.75 -13.81 -15.75
CA TYR A 27 12.87 -14.71 -15.52
C TYR A 27 12.42 -16.19 -15.53
N VAL A 28 11.33 -16.52 -14.82
CA VAL A 28 10.83 -17.88 -14.67
C VAL A 28 10.12 -18.36 -15.94
N TYR A 29 9.26 -17.53 -16.52
CA TYR A 29 8.54 -17.87 -17.74
C TYR A 29 9.27 -17.28 -18.95
N ARG A 30 10.02 -18.12 -19.67
CA ARG A 30 10.70 -17.74 -20.94
C ARG A 30 9.92 -18.11 -22.20
N LYS A 31 8.79 -18.83 -22.08
CA LYS A 31 7.94 -19.28 -23.20
C LYS A 31 6.45 -19.01 -22.91
N PRO A 32 5.61 -18.73 -23.93
CA PRO A 32 5.94 -18.55 -25.34
C PRO A 32 6.36 -17.11 -25.59
N ALA A 33 7.66 -16.85 -25.65
CA ALA A 33 8.17 -15.60 -26.22
C ALA A 33 7.95 -15.68 -27.73
N TYR A 34 6.96 -14.93 -28.24
CA TYR A 34 6.67 -14.88 -29.68
C TYR A 34 7.88 -14.32 -30.48
N ARG A 35 8.74 -13.50 -29.84
CA ARG A 35 10.03 -12.99 -30.34
C ARG A 35 10.93 -12.55 -29.17
N LYS A 36 12.24 -12.44 -29.42
CA LYS A 36 13.28 -12.07 -28.41
C LYS A 36 13.09 -10.70 -27.74
N ASP A 37 12.22 -9.84 -28.27
CA ASP A 37 11.95 -8.49 -27.75
C ASP A 37 10.44 -8.19 -27.58
N THR A 38 9.59 -9.22 -27.49
CA THR A 38 8.14 -9.05 -27.35
C THR A 38 7.72 -9.18 -25.89
N VAL A 39 6.85 -8.27 -25.45
CA VAL A 39 6.23 -8.32 -24.12
C VAL A 39 5.56 -9.69 -23.95
N LEU A 40 5.99 -10.46 -22.94
CA LEU A 40 5.44 -11.81 -22.72
C LEU A 40 3.93 -11.72 -22.47
N PHE A 41 3.17 -12.68 -23.00
CA PHE A 41 1.74 -12.80 -22.69
C PHE A 41 1.46 -12.84 -21.18
N SER A 42 2.35 -13.47 -20.40
CA SER A 42 2.29 -13.47 -18.92
C SER A 42 2.47 -12.09 -18.31
N THR A 43 3.31 -11.23 -18.92
CA THR A 43 3.50 -9.83 -18.52
C THR A 43 2.25 -9.00 -18.81
N CYS A 44 1.61 -9.21 -19.97
CA CYS A 44 0.35 -8.56 -20.31
C CYS A 44 -0.79 -8.99 -19.38
N LEU A 45 -0.91 -10.30 -19.11
CA LEU A 45 -1.94 -10.83 -18.20
C LEU A 45 -1.74 -10.34 -16.76
N PHE A 46 -0.49 -10.33 -16.27
CA PHE A 46 -0.14 -9.76 -14.97
C PHE A 46 -0.45 -8.26 -14.92
N GLY A 47 -0.09 -7.49 -15.96
CA GLY A 47 -0.39 -6.06 -16.04
C GLY A 47 -1.89 -5.77 -16.05
N ILE A 48 -2.67 -6.53 -16.81
CA ILE A 48 -4.14 -6.41 -16.83
C ILE A 48 -4.72 -6.76 -15.45
N ALA A 49 -4.29 -7.87 -14.84
CA ALA A 49 -4.72 -8.25 -13.50
C ALA A 49 -4.34 -7.19 -12.47
N PHE A 50 -3.14 -6.61 -12.54
CA PHE A 50 -2.68 -5.56 -11.63
C PHE A 50 -3.47 -4.25 -11.77
N ILE A 51 -3.82 -3.88 -13.00
CA ILE A 51 -4.65 -2.68 -13.27
C ILE A 51 -6.10 -2.93 -12.86
N ALA A 52 -6.66 -4.09 -13.20
CA ALA A 52 -8.06 -4.43 -12.96
C ALA A 52 -8.34 -4.77 -11.48
N LEU A 53 -7.42 -5.47 -10.81
CA LEU A 53 -7.47 -5.77 -9.38
C LEU A 53 -6.76 -4.70 -8.54
N GLY A 54 -6.34 -3.59 -9.17
CA GLY A 54 -5.68 -2.51 -8.47
C GLY A 54 -6.57 -1.96 -7.36
N ASN A 55 -5.96 -1.67 -6.21
CA ASN A 55 -6.66 -1.18 -5.01
C ASN A 55 -7.32 0.21 -5.18
N MET A 56 -7.30 0.80 -6.38
CA MET A 56 -7.81 2.15 -6.67
C MET A 56 -9.30 2.29 -6.38
N ALA A 57 -10.13 1.34 -6.81
CA ALA A 57 -11.57 1.39 -6.59
C ALA A 57 -11.90 1.31 -5.08
N GLY A 58 -11.28 0.37 -4.37
CA GLY A 58 -11.45 0.21 -2.93
C GLY A 58 -11.02 1.45 -2.13
N ASN A 59 -9.90 2.07 -2.51
CA ASN A 59 -9.41 3.30 -1.88
C ASN A 59 -10.35 4.48 -2.12
N SER A 60 -10.88 4.62 -3.34
CA SER A 60 -11.80 5.71 -3.70
C SER A 60 -13.14 5.58 -2.97
N ILE A 61 -13.66 4.36 -2.85
CA ILE A 61 -14.87 4.06 -2.06
C ILE A 61 -14.61 4.37 -0.58
N SER A 62 -13.48 3.92 -0.03
CA SER A 62 -13.12 4.17 1.36
C SER A 62 -12.99 5.66 1.69
N PHE A 63 -12.44 6.45 0.76
CA PHE A 63 -12.37 7.90 0.87
C PHE A 63 -13.77 8.53 0.86
N ALA A 64 -14.61 8.17 -0.12
CA ALA A 64 -15.97 8.69 -0.24
C ALA A 64 -16.80 8.43 1.03
N THR A 65 -16.77 7.21 1.57
CA THR A 65 -17.46 6.86 2.81
C THR A 65 -16.95 7.67 4.00
N ARG A 66 -15.63 7.86 4.12
CA ARG A 66 -15.04 8.63 5.23
C ARG A 66 -15.39 10.12 5.16
N VAL A 67 -15.40 10.71 3.97
CA VAL A 67 -15.78 12.11 3.78
C VAL A 67 -17.26 12.32 4.11
N LEU A 68 -18.15 11.43 3.64
CA LEU A 68 -19.58 11.53 3.94
C LEU A 68 -19.86 11.38 5.44
N ARG A 69 -19.19 10.43 6.11
CA ARG A 69 -19.29 10.29 7.58
C ARG A 69 -18.77 11.50 8.32
N ALA A 70 -17.64 12.07 7.89
CA ALA A 70 -17.11 13.30 8.47
C ALA A 70 -18.04 14.51 8.27
N ALA A 71 -18.86 14.50 7.21
CA ALA A 71 -19.89 15.50 6.95
C ALA A 71 -21.20 15.28 7.74
N GLY A 72 -21.25 14.31 8.66
CA GLY A 72 -22.41 14.02 9.48
C GLY A 72 -23.43 13.06 8.84
N ASN A 73 -23.05 12.35 7.77
CA ASN A 73 -23.87 11.31 7.18
C ASN A 73 -23.41 9.93 7.68
N ASP A 74 -24.08 9.42 8.71
CA ASP A 74 -23.70 8.16 9.38
C ASP A 74 -23.92 6.92 8.50
N ASP A 75 -24.95 6.92 7.64
CA ASP A 75 -25.26 5.83 6.72
C ASP A 75 -25.33 6.32 5.26
N PRO A 76 -24.16 6.53 4.62
CA PRO A 76 -24.12 7.08 3.28
C PRO A 76 -24.65 6.08 2.23
N ALA A 77 -25.66 6.50 1.49
CA ALA A 77 -26.26 5.70 0.42
C ALA A 77 -25.22 5.24 -0.61
N ASN A 78 -25.30 3.96 -1.00
CA ASN A 78 -24.36 3.32 -1.93
C ASN A 78 -24.20 4.08 -3.25
N GLY A 79 -25.28 4.68 -3.79
CA GLY A 79 -25.24 5.48 -5.01
C GLY A 79 -24.33 6.71 -4.86
N THR A 80 -24.49 7.45 -3.77
CA THR A 80 -23.70 8.65 -3.46
C THR A 80 -22.23 8.31 -3.25
N VAL A 81 -21.94 7.25 -2.49
CA VAL A 81 -20.56 6.77 -2.27
C VAL A 81 -19.89 6.44 -3.60
N ARG A 82 -20.56 5.69 -4.48
CA ARG A 82 -20.04 5.32 -5.80
C ARG A 82 -19.83 6.53 -6.70
N GLY A 83 -20.76 7.48 -6.71
CA GLY A 83 -20.65 8.71 -7.49
C GLY A 83 -19.41 9.53 -7.09
N ILE A 84 -19.21 9.72 -5.79
CA ILE A 84 -18.02 10.43 -5.27
C ILE A 84 -16.74 9.64 -5.57
N ALA A 85 -16.76 8.32 -5.40
CA ALA A 85 -15.60 7.47 -5.70
C ALA A 85 -15.16 7.59 -7.17
N ILE A 86 -16.12 7.60 -8.11
CA ILE A 86 -15.85 7.79 -9.54
C ILE A 86 -15.27 9.20 -9.79
N ALA A 87 -15.86 10.23 -9.19
CA ALA A 87 -15.37 11.60 -9.32
C ALA A 87 -13.92 11.77 -8.82
N VAL A 88 -13.59 11.15 -7.68
CA VAL A 88 -12.23 11.15 -7.11
C VAL A 88 -11.23 10.43 -8.02
N ALA A 89 -11.61 9.26 -8.55
CA ALA A 89 -10.78 8.52 -9.49
C ALA A 89 -10.52 9.34 -10.76
N PHE A 90 -11.57 9.95 -11.33
CA PHE A 90 -11.47 10.79 -12.52
C PHE A 90 -10.58 12.01 -12.28
N PHE A 91 -10.78 12.71 -11.16
CA PHE A 91 -9.96 13.86 -10.77
C PHE A 91 -8.49 13.50 -10.61
N THR A 92 -8.20 12.36 -9.97
CA THR A 92 -6.82 11.88 -9.79
C THR A 92 -6.15 11.58 -11.14
N CYS A 93 -6.86 10.88 -12.03
CA CYS A 93 -6.39 10.62 -13.39
C CYS A 93 -6.15 11.94 -14.14
N PHE A 94 -7.10 12.86 -14.08
CA PHE A 94 -7.02 14.18 -14.72
C PHE A 94 -5.76 14.93 -14.28
N ILE A 95 -5.51 15.09 -12.98
CA ILE A 95 -4.29 15.75 -12.48
C ILE A 95 -3.02 15.11 -13.05
N HIS A 96 -2.95 13.78 -13.06
CA HIS A 96 -1.76 13.06 -13.51
C HIS A 96 -1.57 13.12 -15.03
N THR A 97 -2.66 13.19 -15.81
CA THR A 97 -2.63 13.37 -17.26
C THR A 97 -2.10 14.76 -17.64
N PHE A 98 -2.53 15.82 -16.94
CA PHE A 98 -2.14 17.19 -17.28
C PHE A 98 -0.80 17.63 -16.69
N SER A 99 -0.44 17.14 -15.50
CA SER A 99 0.82 17.52 -14.85
C SER A 99 1.37 16.42 -13.96
N ARG A 100 2.36 15.69 -14.48
CA ARG A 100 3.15 14.73 -13.69
C ARG A 100 3.79 15.40 -12.47
N ARG A 101 4.32 16.62 -12.62
CA ARG A 101 4.95 17.37 -11.51
C ARG A 101 3.92 17.78 -10.46
N GLY A 102 2.72 18.18 -10.88
CA GLY A 102 1.61 18.51 -9.97
C GLY A 102 1.14 17.29 -9.18
N GLY A 103 1.00 16.13 -9.83
CA GLY A 103 0.66 14.88 -9.16
C GLY A 103 1.70 14.47 -8.12
N ILE A 104 3.00 14.59 -8.43
CA ILE A 104 4.09 14.32 -7.48
C ILE A 104 4.04 15.28 -6.29
N PHE A 105 3.84 16.58 -6.54
CA PHE A 105 3.72 17.57 -5.46
C PHE A 105 2.55 17.26 -4.53
N LEU A 106 1.37 16.99 -5.09
CA LEU A 106 0.18 16.64 -4.31
C LEU A 106 0.38 15.37 -3.48
N ASN A 107 1.02 14.35 -4.06
CA ASN A 107 1.34 13.11 -3.35
C ASN A 107 2.28 13.36 -2.15
N ASN A 108 3.32 14.18 -2.34
CA ASN A 108 4.22 14.56 -1.25
C ASN A 108 3.50 15.28 -0.11
N VAL A 109 2.57 16.18 -0.43
CA VAL A 109 1.73 16.86 0.57
C VAL A 109 0.91 15.84 1.36
N PHE A 110 0.23 14.90 0.68
CA PHE A 110 -0.52 13.84 1.37
C PHE A 110 0.37 12.92 2.21
N ALA A 111 1.59 12.63 1.78
CA ALA A 111 2.55 11.86 2.55
C ALA A 111 2.94 12.57 3.86
N ILE A 112 3.20 13.89 3.81
CA ILE A 112 3.49 14.70 5.00
C ILE A 112 2.30 14.70 5.95
N ILE A 113 1.09 14.97 5.45
CA ILE A 113 -0.14 14.95 6.26
C ILE A 113 -0.33 13.59 6.94
N LYS A 114 -0.13 12.49 6.21
CA LYS A 114 -0.24 11.13 6.75
C LYS A 114 0.74 10.91 7.91
N VAL A 115 1.99 11.34 7.77
CA VAL A 115 2.99 11.23 8.85
C VAL A 115 2.59 12.08 10.06
N MET A 116 2.12 13.31 9.85
CA MET A 116 1.65 14.18 10.93
C MET A 116 0.48 13.57 11.71
N ILE A 117 -0.47 12.94 11.02
CA ILE A 117 -1.59 12.23 11.67
C ILE A 117 -1.09 11.05 12.52
N LEU A 118 -0.15 10.25 12.00
CA LEU A 118 0.43 9.14 12.76
C LEU A 118 1.16 9.62 14.01
N LEU A 119 1.93 10.70 13.91
CA LEU A 119 2.60 11.32 15.05
C LEU A 119 1.58 11.83 16.07
N LEU A 120 0.51 12.49 15.61
CA LEU A 120 -0.56 12.97 16.49
C LEU A 120 -1.20 11.82 17.27
N ILE A 121 -1.49 10.69 16.61
CA ILE A 121 -2.06 9.50 17.27
C ILE A 121 -1.11 8.98 18.36
N ILE A 122 0.20 8.87 18.07
CA ILE A 122 1.20 8.40 19.04
C ILE A 122 1.29 9.35 20.24
N VAL A 123 1.42 10.65 19.99
CA VAL A 123 1.50 11.67 21.05
C VAL A 123 0.23 11.66 21.89
N THR A 124 -0.95 11.58 21.26
CA THR A 124 -2.22 11.53 21.98
C THR A 124 -2.31 10.28 22.86
N ALA A 125 -1.90 9.11 22.36
CA ALA A 125 -1.87 7.88 23.15
C ALA A 125 -0.95 8.00 24.39
N ILE A 126 0.23 8.60 24.24
CA ILE A 126 1.16 8.84 25.37
C ILE A 126 0.53 9.81 26.39
N VAL A 127 -0.06 10.91 25.93
CA VAL A 127 -0.68 11.92 26.80
C VAL A 127 -1.88 11.35 27.56
N VAL A 128 -2.73 10.55 26.90
CA VAL A 128 -3.84 9.82 27.56
C VAL A 128 -3.28 8.84 28.59
N GLY A 129 -2.27 8.05 28.24
CA GLY A 129 -1.64 7.09 29.14
C GLY A 129 -1.01 7.74 30.39
N ALA A 130 -0.43 8.93 30.23
CA ALA A 130 0.13 9.73 31.32
C ALA A 130 -0.91 10.51 32.14
N GLY A 131 -2.21 10.42 31.80
CA GLY A 131 -3.29 11.15 32.48
C GLY A 131 -3.32 12.65 32.19
N GLY A 132 -2.67 13.11 31.11
CA GLY A 132 -2.63 14.53 30.74
C GLY A 132 -3.97 15.10 30.27
N LEU A 133 -4.90 14.24 29.85
CA LEU A 133 -6.25 14.60 29.38
C LEU A 133 -7.29 14.28 30.46
N LYS A 134 -7.53 15.22 31.37
CA LYS A 134 -8.43 15.04 32.54
C LYS A 134 -9.90 14.76 32.23
N LYS A 135 -10.35 14.97 31.00
CA LYS A 135 -11.74 14.73 30.54
C LYS A 135 -11.87 13.48 29.67
N THR A 136 -10.81 12.68 29.55
CA THR A 136 -10.77 11.49 28.71
C THR A 136 -10.40 10.30 29.59
N ASP A 137 -11.17 9.23 29.49
CA ASP A 137 -10.88 8.00 30.22
C ASP A 137 -9.54 7.42 29.77
N ASN A 138 -8.71 7.00 30.73
CA ASN A 138 -7.45 6.34 30.43
C ASN A 138 -7.70 4.87 30.08
N VAL A 139 -7.91 4.63 28.79
CA VAL A 139 -8.21 3.29 28.24
C VAL A 139 -6.96 2.46 27.91
N ILE A 140 -5.74 2.97 28.16
CA ILE A 140 -4.50 2.29 27.75
C ILE A 140 -4.32 0.97 28.51
N THR A 141 -4.51 0.97 29.82
CA THR A 141 -4.35 -0.23 30.66
C THR A 141 -5.34 -1.32 30.26
N ASP A 142 -6.59 -0.96 30.00
CA ASP A 142 -7.63 -1.92 29.62
C ASP A 142 -7.39 -2.51 28.23
N ASN A 143 -7.01 -1.69 27.25
CA ASN A 143 -6.75 -2.14 25.88
C ASN A 143 -5.49 -3.01 25.75
N THR A 144 -4.49 -2.78 26.60
CA THR A 144 -3.22 -3.53 26.60
C THR A 144 -3.20 -4.73 27.56
N SER A 145 -4.26 -4.90 28.36
CA SER A 145 -4.34 -5.99 29.34
C SER A 145 -4.50 -7.35 28.66
N THR A 146 -3.54 -8.24 28.89
CA THR A 146 -3.57 -9.62 28.36
C THR A 146 -4.81 -10.42 28.79
N LYS A 147 -5.47 -10.02 29.88
CA LYS A 147 -6.72 -10.62 30.36
C LYS A 147 -7.92 -10.25 29.48
N ASN A 148 -7.91 -9.06 28.89
CA ASN A 148 -9.05 -8.51 28.15
C ASN A 148 -8.84 -8.54 26.63
N SER A 149 -7.59 -8.58 26.15
CA SER A 149 -7.26 -8.49 24.72
C SER A 149 -7.92 -9.57 23.85
N PHE A 150 -8.29 -10.72 24.44
CA PHE A 150 -8.96 -11.83 23.74
C PHE A 150 -10.40 -12.08 24.19
N ALA A 151 -10.96 -11.24 25.07
CA ALA A 151 -12.27 -11.48 25.68
C ALA A 151 -13.42 -11.57 24.64
N ASN A 152 -13.28 -10.88 23.50
CA ASN A 152 -14.25 -10.89 22.39
C ASN A 152 -13.61 -11.38 21.07
N ALA A 153 -12.61 -12.25 21.15
CA ALA A 153 -11.98 -12.80 19.95
C ALA A 153 -12.96 -13.69 19.17
N SER A 154 -12.85 -13.68 17.84
CA SER A 154 -13.66 -14.58 16.98
C SER A 154 -13.37 -16.04 17.30
N THR A 155 -14.40 -16.88 17.26
CA THR A 155 -14.28 -18.33 17.49
C THR A 155 -14.35 -19.14 16.20
N ASP A 156 -14.59 -18.47 15.06
CA ASP A 156 -14.80 -19.09 13.76
C ASP A 156 -13.62 -18.85 12.81
N ALA A 157 -13.44 -19.77 11.85
CA ALA A 157 -12.37 -19.70 10.87
C ALA A 157 -12.45 -18.45 9.98
N ASN A 158 -13.66 -17.93 9.72
CA ASN A 158 -13.83 -16.76 8.88
C ASN A 158 -13.30 -15.50 9.56
N GLY A 159 -13.59 -15.29 10.84
CA GLY A 159 -13.05 -14.17 11.61
C GLY A 159 -11.52 -14.15 11.64
N TYR A 160 -10.89 -15.32 11.84
CA TYR A 160 -9.43 -15.42 11.76
C TYR A 160 -8.87 -15.10 10.37
N ALA A 161 -9.51 -15.58 9.31
CA ALA A 161 -9.11 -15.29 7.93
C ALA A 161 -9.21 -13.79 7.62
N GLN A 162 -10.27 -13.11 8.06
CA GLN A 162 -10.45 -11.67 7.89
C GLN A 162 -9.39 -10.86 8.66
N ALA A 163 -9.11 -11.25 9.92
CA ALA A 163 -8.08 -10.60 10.72
C ALA A 163 -6.70 -10.75 10.06
N PHE A 164 -6.36 -11.96 9.58
CA PHE A 164 -5.12 -12.20 8.87
C PHE A 164 -5.01 -11.38 7.59
N LEU A 165 -6.07 -11.31 6.77
CA LEU A 165 -6.10 -10.52 5.54
C LEU A 165 -5.90 -9.01 5.84
N SER A 166 -6.48 -8.52 6.93
CA SER A 166 -6.30 -7.13 7.39
C SER A 166 -4.87 -6.82 7.81
N ILE A 167 -4.21 -7.78 8.49
CA ILE A 167 -2.79 -7.69 8.83
C ILE A 167 -1.96 -7.65 7.54
N VAL A 168 -2.14 -8.60 6.63
CA VAL A 168 -1.41 -8.64 5.34
C VAL A 168 -1.58 -7.35 4.55
N PHE A 169 -2.80 -6.81 4.48
CA PHE A 169 -3.06 -5.55 3.79
C PHE A 169 -2.26 -4.39 4.40
N SER A 170 -2.10 -4.36 5.72
CA SER A 170 -1.31 -3.34 6.43
C SER A 170 0.19 -3.39 6.07
N PHE A 171 0.71 -4.56 5.67
CA PHE A 171 2.10 -4.75 5.23
C PHE A 171 2.29 -4.66 3.70
N SER A 172 1.23 -4.61 2.90
CA SER A 172 1.33 -4.54 1.42
C SER A 172 2.10 -3.32 0.89
N GLY A 173 2.31 -2.28 1.71
CA GLY A 173 3.06 -1.08 1.33
C GLY A 173 4.58 -1.29 1.18
N PHE A 174 5.16 -2.34 1.77
CA PHE A 174 6.62 -2.58 1.76
C PHE A 174 7.16 -3.00 0.40
N GLU A 175 6.31 -3.43 -0.51
CA GLU A 175 6.69 -3.89 -1.85
C GLU A 175 6.79 -2.73 -2.85
N GLN A 176 6.14 -1.59 -2.56
CA GLN A 176 6.05 -0.43 -3.45
C GLN A 176 7.42 0.14 -3.88
N PRO A 177 8.43 0.24 -3.00
CA PRO A 177 9.78 0.66 -3.39
C PRO A 177 10.44 -0.29 -4.39
N ASN A 178 10.11 -1.58 -4.38
CA ASN A 178 10.69 -2.58 -5.27
C ASN A 178 10.32 -2.35 -6.74
N TYR A 179 9.22 -1.64 -7.01
CA TYR A 179 8.82 -1.29 -8.37
C TYR A 179 9.67 -0.18 -8.99
N VAL A 180 10.28 0.69 -8.19
CA VAL A 180 11.05 1.88 -8.64
C VAL A 180 12.56 1.76 -8.41
N LEU A 181 13.05 0.60 -7.99
CA LEU A 181 14.46 0.35 -7.65
C LEU A 181 15.46 0.73 -8.75
N GLY A 182 15.07 0.65 -10.03
CA GLY A 182 15.92 1.04 -11.15
C GLY A 182 16.00 2.56 -11.41
N GLU A 183 15.08 3.37 -10.86
CA GLU A 183 15.10 4.85 -10.98
C GLU A 183 15.83 5.53 -9.81
N ILE A 184 16.19 4.80 -8.75
CA ILE A 184 16.91 5.34 -7.60
C ILE A 184 18.38 5.57 -7.99
N SER A 185 18.85 6.83 -7.90
CA SER A 185 20.27 7.16 -8.02
C SER A 185 21.09 6.36 -7.01
N ARG A 186 21.95 5.47 -7.53
CA ARG A 186 22.84 4.53 -6.82
C ARG A 186 22.11 3.43 -5.99
N PRO A 187 21.52 2.41 -6.64
CA PRO A 187 20.93 1.25 -5.97
C PRO A 187 21.95 0.45 -5.13
N ARG A 188 23.24 0.52 -5.53
CA ARG A 188 24.38 -0.20 -4.94
C ARG A 188 24.70 0.12 -3.48
N ARG A 189 24.23 1.25 -2.93
CA ARG A 189 24.59 1.68 -1.55
C ARG A 189 23.42 1.58 -0.55
N LYS A 190 22.19 1.32 -1.02
CA LYS A 190 20.96 1.39 -0.20
C LYS A 190 20.29 0.05 0.09
N HIS A 191 20.75 -1.06 -0.51
CA HIS A 191 20.35 -2.40 -0.08
C HIS A 191 21.29 -2.90 1.02
N PRO A 192 20.78 -3.39 2.16
CA PRO A 192 21.59 -4.21 3.04
C PRO A 192 22.01 -5.46 2.27
N ILE A 193 23.28 -5.82 2.40
CA ILE A 193 23.78 -7.14 2.04
C ILE A 193 23.12 -8.10 3.04
N SER A 194 21.92 -8.60 2.73
CA SER A 194 21.39 -9.75 3.46
C SER A 194 22.18 -10.95 2.96
N SER A 195 23.20 -11.30 3.74
CA SER A 195 23.87 -12.60 3.71
C SER A 195 22.87 -13.75 3.74
#